data_AF-A0A0B0SEE6-F1
#
_entry.id   AF-A0A0B0SEE6-F1
#
_cell.length_a   1.000
_cell.length_b   1.000
_cell.length_c   1.000
_cell.angle_alpha   90.00
_cell.angle_beta   90.00
_cell.angle_gamma   90.00
#
_symmetry.space_group_name_H-M   'P 1'
#
loop_
_entity.id
_entity.type
_entity.pdbx_description
1 polymer ?
#
loop_
_entity_poly.entity_id
_entity_poly.type
_entity_poly.pdbx_seq_one_letter_code
_entity_poly.pdbx_strand_id
1 'polypeptide(L)'
;MRRILASLLLLGLALAQGLVLPFEGPRGYTLAQAFAQGLNAPPPTLLALLLPDLPWRGSYELAGGLYTRAGARLALAATGADWVLLGREEEGGLRLILATPKGAQEGLFRTPQLAWLWLQGQGLAPRFSPFPTSTLSEERLQALAQGQDPDPLHQSALDLKEGRGSGLLEGLLPKRLLLLWQGTLPPAYEAFRLLAEGKREEALKRAEALTQGDVLERTAAHLLFRALEDERWKETARSLAQAFPELPLAWEEVSFAAFAEGKGEEAKEALLQALKLRPDYWLYWTNLGWAYYLAGDLPRAILASERALQLSPNATALYNLGLFRAIYGDYLGAKAAYDRALRLDEGEDFPEALKDLEARKEPLALYFRAYLAERAGLEAKPLYEAFLAQHPKHPLGPAARRALAQLGEGGARLEVLRLSLIPGDVDARPFRAGEAVFPEVRLTGTPYLKRDALETRLYREGALLQEEKKPLGFPPLTTALVGNAPAVTLPAPGRYTLEVRYGEATLLLPLEAGPPSLARRLYALGLEARDLSGQALLTPKEALGEEGERLLLERTLQALKEAAPLATSSRLTAPLPKGPYAGKSVQEVLKEPSLEGVRAFFEAVLENPELLAENDVVNAFVNWLLKLSENAP
;
A
#
# COMPACT_ATOMS: atom_id res chain seq x y z
N MET A 1 19.99 62.68 9.57
CA MET A 1 21.10 62.11 8.78
C MET A 1 21.74 60.89 9.46
N ARG A 2 20.96 59.81 9.69
CA ARG A 2 21.44 58.49 10.15
C ARG A 2 20.47 57.41 9.64
N ARG A 3 20.39 57.23 8.31
CA ARG A 3 19.70 56.12 7.64
C ARG A 3 20.20 55.97 6.19
N ILE A 4 21.52 55.91 5.97
CA ILE A 4 22.11 55.50 4.66
C ILE A 4 23.41 54.69 4.88
N LEU A 5 23.47 53.83 5.91
CA LEU A 5 24.54 52.85 6.08
C LEU A 5 23.91 51.49 6.42
N ALA A 6 23.25 50.87 5.44
CA ALA A 6 22.86 49.45 5.51
C ALA A 6 22.83 48.76 4.13
N SER A 7 23.21 49.44 3.05
CA SER A 7 22.94 48.97 1.67
C SER A 7 24.19 48.73 0.81
N LEU A 8 25.39 48.71 1.39
CA LEU A 8 26.65 48.63 0.62
C LEU A 8 27.61 47.58 1.17
N LEU A 9 27.18 46.31 1.19
CA LEU A 9 28.06 45.14 1.35
C LEU A 9 27.57 43.89 0.58
N LEU A 10 26.77 44.09 -0.48
CA LEU A 10 26.37 43.05 -1.44
C LEU A 10 27.01 43.34 -2.80
N LEU A 11 28.35 43.38 -2.84
CA LEU A 11 29.12 43.55 -4.06
C LEU A 11 30.05 42.35 -4.24
N GLY A 12 29.67 41.47 -5.18
CA GLY A 12 30.63 40.82 -6.06
C GLY A 12 31.25 39.50 -5.62
N LEU A 13 30.43 38.52 -5.22
CA LEU A 13 30.74 37.10 -5.49
C LEU A 13 29.44 36.48 -5.98
N ALA A 14 29.39 36.06 -7.24
CA ALA A 14 28.40 35.08 -7.65
C ALA A 14 28.68 33.84 -6.80
N LEU A 15 27.93 33.69 -5.70
CA LEU A 15 28.06 32.56 -4.79
C LEU A 15 27.74 31.32 -5.60
N ALA A 16 28.69 30.40 -5.71
CA ALA A 16 28.40 29.05 -6.17
C ALA A 16 27.23 28.55 -5.31
N GLN A 17 26.08 28.27 -5.91
CA GLN A 17 24.83 27.93 -5.20
C GLN A 17 24.91 26.46 -4.77
N GLY A 18 25.87 26.16 -3.91
CA GLY A 18 26.03 24.86 -3.31
C GLY A 18 25.25 24.73 -2.01
N LEU A 19 24.97 23.49 -1.65
CA LEU A 19 24.10 23.16 -0.54
C LEU A 19 24.82 22.26 0.46
N VAL A 20 24.62 22.52 1.73
CA VAL A 20 24.86 21.54 2.80
C VAL A 20 23.49 21.04 3.22
N LEU A 21 23.27 19.73 3.10
CA LEU A 21 22.06 19.11 3.65
C LEU A 21 22.26 18.78 5.13
N PRO A 22 21.18 18.55 5.89
CA PRO A 22 21.29 18.00 7.23
C PRO A 22 22.18 16.76 7.24
N PHE A 23 23.04 16.63 8.25
CA PHE A 23 23.82 15.41 8.41
C PHE A 23 23.03 14.39 9.24
N GLU A 24 23.27 13.11 9.00
CA GLU A 24 22.72 12.03 9.81
C GLU A 24 23.58 11.84 11.06
N GLY A 25 22.97 11.86 12.25
CA GLY A 25 23.66 11.60 13.51
C GLY A 25 23.20 12.52 14.66
N PRO A 26 23.63 12.23 15.90
CA PRO A 26 23.21 12.96 17.09
C PRO A 26 23.54 14.47 17.09
N ARG A 27 24.61 14.88 16.40
CA ARG A 27 25.03 16.29 16.24
C ARG A 27 24.95 16.73 14.78
N GLY A 28 24.10 16.04 14.00
CA GLY A 28 24.05 16.18 12.56
C GLY A 28 23.75 17.61 12.13
N TYR A 29 22.76 18.26 12.76
CA TYR A 29 22.40 19.63 12.38
C TYR A 29 23.47 20.64 12.79
N THR A 30 24.03 20.52 14.00
CA THR A 30 25.09 21.43 14.49
C THR A 30 26.33 21.37 13.59
N LEU A 31 26.73 20.17 13.19
CA LEU A 31 27.85 19.96 12.27
C LEU A 31 27.52 20.54 10.89
N ALA A 32 26.40 20.15 10.28
CA ALA A 32 25.98 20.66 8.98
C ALA A 32 25.90 22.19 8.98
N GLN A 33 25.38 22.80 10.04
CA GLN A 33 25.27 24.24 10.20
C GLN A 33 26.64 24.93 10.26
N ALA A 34 27.61 24.33 10.96
CA ALA A 34 28.98 24.83 11.00
C ALA A 34 29.62 24.79 9.60
N PHE A 35 29.52 23.66 8.88
CA PHE A 35 30.01 23.56 7.51
C PHE A 35 29.34 24.59 6.58
N ALA A 36 28.02 24.74 6.66
CA ALA A 36 27.29 25.71 5.84
C ALA A 36 27.77 27.15 6.07
N GLN A 37 27.99 27.54 7.34
CA GLN A 37 28.51 28.88 7.69
C GLN A 37 29.91 29.11 7.11
N GLY A 38 30.81 28.14 7.24
CA GLY A 38 32.18 28.27 6.71
C GLY A 38 32.25 28.31 5.19
N LEU A 39 31.31 27.64 4.52
CA LEU A 39 31.20 27.60 3.06
C LEU A 39 30.34 28.73 2.48
N ASN A 40 29.77 29.58 3.34
CA ASN A 40 28.80 30.60 2.98
C ASN A 40 27.61 30.04 2.18
N ALA A 41 27.12 28.87 2.59
CA ALA A 41 25.98 28.17 2.00
C ALA A 41 24.69 28.42 2.81
N PRO A 42 23.50 28.23 2.22
CA PRO A 42 22.24 28.36 2.94
C PRO A 42 22.16 27.43 4.16
N PRO A 43 21.44 27.82 5.23
CA PRO A 43 21.25 26.95 6.39
C PRO A 43 20.68 25.57 5.99
N PRO A 44 21.27 24.46 6.46
CA PRO A 44 20.81 23.11 6.13
C PRO A 44 19.37 22.84 6.61
N THR A 45 18.91 23.57 7.63
CA THR A 45 17.54 23.52 8.14
C THR A 45 16.51 23.98 7.11
N LEU A 46 16.85 24.90 6.21
CA LEU A 46 15.98 25.25 5.07
C LEU A 46 15.85 24.09 4.09
N LEU A 47 16.95 23.39 3.84
CA LEU A 47 16.96 22.26 2.91
C LEU A 47 16.26 21.05 3.51
N ALA A 48 16.20 20.91 4.84
CA ALA A 48 15.34 19.93 5.47
C ALA A 48 13.85 20.13 5.11
N LEU A 49 13.42 21.38 4.91
CA LEU A 49 12.05 21.72 4.53
C LEU A 49 11.80 21.61 3.01
N LEU A 50 12.83 21.95 2.22
CA LEU A 50 12.73 22.20 0.78
C LEU A 50 13.38 21.13 -0.11
N LEU A 51 14.13 20.17 0.44
CA LEU A 51 14.66 19.05 -0.36
C LEU A 51 13.48 18.31 -1.00
N PRO A 52 13.39 18.27 -2.34
CA PRO A 52 12.23 17.69 -2.98
C PRO A 52 12.31 16.16 -2.95
N ASP A 53 11.15 15.53 -2.87
CA ASP A 53 11.03 14.12 -3.18
C ASP A 53 11.40 13.87 -4.64
N LEU A 54 11.99 12.70 -4.92
CA LEU A 54 12.24 12.28 -6.29
C LEU A 54 10.90 11.95 -6.98
N PRO A 55 10.79 12.09 -8.31
CA PRO A 55 9.50 11.97 -9.00
C PRO A 55 8.93 10.54 -9.07
N TRP A 56 9.63 9.56 -8.51
CA TRP A 56 9.23 8.15 -8.43
C TRP A 56 9.04 7.69 -6.98
N ARG A 57 8.26 6.62 -6.79
CA ARG A 57 8.08 5.98 -5.47
C ARG A 57 9.38 5.37 -4.96
N GLY A 58 9.59 5.40 -3.64
CA GLY A 58 10.80 4.87 -2.99
C GLY A 58 11.95 5.89 -2.84
N SER A 59 11.74 7.16 -3.21
CA SER A 59 12.67 8.29 -2.95
C SER A 59 14.15 7.90 -3.17
N TYR A 60 15.02 8.24 -2.21
CA TYR A 60 16.45 7.91 -2.23
C TYR A 60 16.76 6.44 -1.89
N GLU A 61 15.80 5.61 -1.47
CA GLU A 61 16.06 4.22 -1.06
C GLU A 61 16.58 3.36 -2.21
N LEU A 62 16.11 3.63 -3.44
CA LEU A 62 16.60 2.97 -4.67
C LEU A 62 18.10 3.28 -4.93
N ALA A 63 18.59 4.39 -4.40
CA ALA A 63 20.01 4.76 -4.45
C ALA A 63 20.83 4.27 -3.23
N GLY A 64 20.22 3.43 -2.39
CA GLY A 64 20.81 3.00 -1.12
C GLY A 64 20.69 4.02 0.02
N GLY A 65 19.85 5.05 -0.15
CA GLY A 65 19.63 6.14 0.80
C GLY A 65 20.24 7.46 0.35
N LEU A 66 19.86 8.54 1.04
CA LEU A 66 20.36 9.90 0.74
C LEU A 66 21.87 10.01 0.99
N TYR A 67 22.35 9.45 2.10
CA TYR A 67 23.75 9.52 2.56
C TYR A 67 24.67 8.51 1.87
N THR A 68 24.51 8.33 0.56
CA THR A 68 25.41 7.55 -0.30
C THR A 68 25.95 8.43 -1.43
N ARG A 69 26.97 7.96 -2.16
CA ARG A 69 27.47 8.66 -3.35
C ARG A 69 26.38 8.86 -4.41
N ALA A 70 25.54 7.85 -4.61
CA ALA A 70 24.40 7.95 -5.54
C ALA A 70 23.31 8.90 -5.03
N GLY A 71 22.95 8.81 -3.75
CA GLY A 71 21.98 9.71 -3.11
C GLY A 71 22.42 11.18 -3.17
N ALA A 72 23.70 11.45 -2.89
CA ALA A 72 24.28 12.79 -3.00
C ALA A 72 24.21 13.35 -4.43
N ARG A 73 24.47 12.53 -5.45
CA ARG A 73 24.35 12.95 -6.86
C ARG A 73 22.89 13.15 -7.28
N LEU A 74 21.95 12.35 -6.79
CA LEU A 74 20.52 12.57 -7.01
C LEU A 74 20.05 13.87 -6.35
N ALA A 75 20.50 14.16 -5.13
CA ALA A 75 20.18 15.40 -4.42
C ALA A 75 20.77 16.63 -5.15
N LEU A 76 22.00 16.52 -5.66
CA LEU A 76 22.62 17.53 -6.52
C LEU A 76 21.77 17.78 -7.77
N ALA A 77 21.39 16.72 -8.48
CA ALA A 77 20.58 16.81 -9.70
C ALA A 77 19.18 17.39 -9.41
N ALA A 78 18.50 16.93 -8.36
CA ALA A 78 17.17 17.37 -7.99
C ALA A 78 17.11 18.84 -7.58
N THR A 79 18.12 19.31 -6.85
CA THR A 79 18.20 20.71 -6.42
C THR A 79 18.77 21.63 -7.50
N GLY A 80 19.62 21.11 -8.39
CA GLY A 80 20.34 21.90 -9.38
C GLY A 80 21.45 22.76 -8.77
N ALA A 81 21.96 22.37 -7.60
CA ALA A 81 23.09 23.01 -6.94
C ALA A 81 24.41 22.76 -7.69
N ASP A 82 25.40 23.63 -7.50
CA ASP A 82 26.75 23.46 -8.06
C ASP A 82 27.54 22.35 -7.35
N TRP A 83 27.25 22.16 -6.06
CA TRP A 83 27.77 21.10 -5.23
C TRP A 83 26.80 20.81 -4.08
N VAL A 84 26.80 19.56 -3.61
CA VAL A 84 26.03 19.13 -2.42
C VAL A 84 26.99 18.46 -1.46
N LEU A 85 26.97 18.89 -0.21
CA LEU A 85 27.68 18.27 0.89
C LEU A 85 26.70 17.54 1.80
N LEU A 86 26.93 16.25 1.99
CA LEU A 86 26.26 15.41 2.97
C LEU A 86 27.26 14.96 4.03
N GLY A 87 26.75 14.58 5.19
CA GLY A 87 27.54 14.00 6.24
C GLY A 87 26.75 12.99 7.07
N ARG A 88 27.46 12.03 7.63
CA ARG A 88 26.93 11.03 8.55
C ARG A 88 27.93 10.75 9.65
N GLU A 89 27.48 10.85 10.90
CA GLU A 89 28.25 10.34 12.04
C GLU A 89 28.16 8.80 12.04
N GLU A 90 29.30 8.14 11.92
CA GLU A 90 29.43 6.68 11.94
C GLU A 90 30.45 6.26 13.00
N GLU A 91 30.50 4.96 13.31
CA GLU A 91 31.55 4.43 14.17
C GLU A 91 32.93 4.71 13.55
N GLY A 92 33.78 5.43 14.29
CA GLY A 92 35.11 5.81 13.84
C GLY A 92 35.23 7.23 13.23
N GLY A 93 34.14 7.98 13.04
CA GLY A 93 34.23 9.40 12.69
C GLY A 93 33.03 9.99 11.94
N LEU A 94 33.26 11.16 11.33
CA LEU A 94 32.32 11.83 10.44
C LEU A 94 32.63 11.44 9.00
N ARG A 95 31.72 10.72 8.35
CA ARG A 95 31.75 10.51 6.90
C ARG A 95 31.20 11.76 6.22
N LEU A 96 31.93 12.33 5.27
CA LEU A 96 31.42 13.36 4.37
C LEU A 96 31.34 12.83 2.95
N ILE A 97 30.32 13.29 2.22
CA ILE A 97 30.13 13.01 0.79
C ILE A 97 29.94 14.35 0.09
N LEU A 98 30.86 14.68 -0.82
CA LEU A 98 30.80 15.86 -1.66
C LEU A 98 30.42 15.44 -3.08
N ALA A 99 29.21 15.80 -3.51
CA ALA A 99 28.75 15.61 -4.87
C ALA A 99 28.95 16.89 -5.69
N THR A 100 29.45 16.73 -6.91
CA THR A 100 29.62 17.78 -7.91
C THR A 100 29.17 17.25 -9.27
N PRO A 101 29.01 18.10 -10.30
CA PRO A 101 28.71 17.62 -11.66
C PRO A 101 29.73 16.61 -12.21
N LYS A 102 30.97 16.62 -11.68
CA LYS A 102 32.04 15.69 -12.09
C LYS A 102 31.95 14.31 -11.41
N GLY A 103 31.14 14.18 -10.35
CA GLY A 103 31.00 12.96 -9.56
C GLY A 103 30.96 13.23 -8.06
N ALA A 104 30.87 12.16 -7.27
CA ALA A 104 30.86 12.20 -5.81
C ALA A 104 32.12 11.61 -5.20
N GLN A 105 32.72 12.34 -4.25
CA GLN A 105 33.84 11.90 -3.43
C GLN A 105 33.38 11.72 -2.00
N GLU A 106 33.93 10.74 -1.29
CA GLU A 106 33.65 10.54 0.13
C GLU A 106 34.92 10.36 0.96
N GLY A 107 34.84 10.66 2.25
CA GLY A 107 35.92 10.42 3.21
C GLY A 107 35.39 10.26 4.62
N LEU A 108 36.04 9.39 5.40
CA LEU A 108 35.74 9.18 6.83
C LEU A 108 36.82 9.86 7.67
N PHE A 109 36.42 10.80 8.53
CA PHE A 109 37.33 11.65 9.28
C PHE A 109 37.11 11.50 10.78
N ARG A 110 38.20 11.26 11.53
CA ARG A 110 38.12 11.14 13.00
C ARG A 110 37.61 12.41 13.69
N THR A 111 37.80 13.57 13.06
CA THR A 111 37.34 14.86 13.61
C THR A 111 36.79 15.77 12.49
N PRO A 112 35.86 16.68 12.80
CA PRO A 112 35.35 17.67 11.85
C PRO A 112 36.43 18.58 11.27
N GLN A 113 37.51 18.85 12.03
CA GLN A 113 38.62 19.68 11.58
C GLN A 113 39.41 19.01 10.44
N LEU A 114 39.60 17.69 10.51
CA LEU A 114 40.23 16.94 9.41
C LEU A 114 39.35 16.94 8.16
N ALA A 115 38.04 16.80 8.34
CA ALA A 115 37.07 16.92 7.26
C ALA A 115 37.09 18.32 6.61
N TRP A 116 37.23 19.38 7.43
CA TRP A 116 37.39 20.75 6.95
C TRP A 116 38.66 20.94 6.13
N LEU A 117 39.80 20.41 6.59
CA LEU A 117 41.06 20.43 5.84
C LEU A 117 40.93 19.69 4.50
N TRP A 118 40.21 18.58 4.48
CA TRP A 118 39.91 17.88 3.23
C TRP A 118 39.12 18.77 2.25
N LEU A 119 38.09 19.49 2.72
CA LEU A 119 37.34 20.44 1.88
C LEU A 119 38.21 21.61 1.38
N GLN A 120 39.20 22.06 2.15
CA GLN A 120 40.19 23.04 1.67
C GLN A 120 41.06 22.47 0.56
N GLY A 121 41.44 21.20 0.67
CA GLY A 121 42.14 20.45 -0.37
C GLY A 121 41.32 20.29 -1.66
N GLN A 122 39.99 20.15 -1.53
CA GLN A 122 39.05 20.13 -2.67
C GLN A 122 38.81 21.52 -3.28
N GLY A 123 39.34 22.58 -2.67
CA GLY A 123 39.12 23.97 -3.10
C GLY A 123 37.74 24.52 -2.78
N LEU A 124 36.97 23.84 -1.92
CA LEU A 124 35.62 24.27 -1.53
C LEU A 124 35.65 25.23 -0.33
N ALA A 125 36.50 24.92 0.67
CA ALA A 125 36.66 25.73 1.87
C ALA A 125 37.85 26.72 1.73
N PRO A 126 37.79 27.91 2.36
CA PRO A 126 38.90 28.86 2.33
C PRO A 126 40.17 28.28 2.94
N ARG A 127 41.30 28.38 2.22
CA ARG A 127 42.60 27.88 2.71
C ARG A 127 42.99 28.55 4.03
N PHE A 128 43.55 27.77 4.94
CA PHE A 128 44.04 28.22 6.26
C PHE A 128 42.97 28.80 7.19
N SER A 129 41.68 28.62 6.86
CA SER A 129 40.60 28.97 7.79
C SER A 129 40.42 27.88 8.87
N PRO A 130 40.17 28.26 10.14
CA PRO A 130 39.80 27.29 11.16
C PRO A 130 38.42 26.70 10.88
N PHE A 131 38.13 25.52 11.44
CA PHE A 131 36.79 24.95 11.37
C PHE A 131 35.79 25.87 12.09
N PRO A 132 34.70 26.29 11.42
CA PRO A 132 33.67 27.13 12.03
C PRO A 132 32.94 26.42 13.17
N THR A 133 32.28 27.20 14.04
CA THR A 133 31.44 26.71 15.14
C THR A 133 30.03 27.25 15.00
N SER A 134 29.02 26.38 15.08
CA SER A 134 27.62 26.80 15.15
C SER A 134 27.34 27.53 16.47
N THR A 135 26.56 28.60 16.41
CA THR A 135 26.08 29.35 17.58
C THR A 135 24.72 28.87 18.08
N LEU A 136 24.00 28.06 17.30
CA LEU A 136 22.71 27.49 17.65
C LEU A 136 22.87 26.08 18.19
N SER A 137 22.03 25.72 19.17
CA SER A 137 21.98 24.36 19.72
C SER A 137 21.34 23.38 18.74
N GLU A 138 21.65 22.09 18.92
CA GLU A 138 21.08 21.02 18.12
C GLU A 138 19.54 21.02 18.20
N GLU A 139 18.97 21.22 19.39
CA GLU A 139 17.52 21.26 19.60
C GLU A 139 16.87 22.40 18.83
N ARG A 140 17.49 23.60 18.81
CA ARG A 140 16.95 24.73 18.04
C ARG A 140 17.00 24.47 16.54
N LEU A 141 18.09 23.89 16.05
CA LEU A 141 18.23 23.57 14.63
C LEU A 141 17.24 22.49 14.18
N GLN A 142 17.01 21.47 15.00
CA GLN A 142 15.99 20.45 14.75
C GLN A 142 14.58 21.05 14.72
N ALA A 143 14.24 21.93 15.65
CA ALA A 143 12.95 22.63 15.66
C ALA A 143 12.75 23.42 14.35
N LEU A 144 13.75 24.19 13.91
CA LEU A 144 13.70 24.94 12.65
C LEU A 144 13.56 24.02 11.43
N ALA A 145 14.30 22.92 11.39
CA ALA A 145 14.22 21.93 10.31
C ALA A 145 12.84 21.24 10.21
N GLN A 146 12.08 21.23 11.30
CA GLN A 146 10.70 20.74 11.37
C GLN A 146 9.66 21.84 11.15
N GLY A 147 10.09 23.09 10.89
CA GLY A 147 9.20 24.23 10.69
C GLY A 147 8.60 24.78 11.99
N GLN A 148 9.17 24.46 13.15
CA GLN A 148 8.69 24.91 14.46
C GLN A 148 9.34 26.23 14.87
N ASP A 149 8.53 27.16 15.38
CA ASP A 149 8.95 28.53 15.74
C ASP A 149 9.87 29.14 14.67
N PRO A 150 9.38 29.27 13.42
CA PRO A 150 10.21 29.64 12.30
C PRO A 150 10.67 31.10 12.42
N ASP A 151 11.96 31.33 12.16
CA ASP A 151 12.44 32.67 11.86
C ASP A 151 11.91 33.15 10.48
N PRO A 152 12.06 34.43 10.10
CA PRO A 152 11.54 34.94 8.83
C PRO A 152 12.02 34.18 7.59
N LEU A 153 13.22 33.58 7.63
CA LEU A 153 13.79 32.85 6.52
C LEU A 153 13.14 31.46 6.39
N HIS A 154 12.94 30.76 7.51
CA HIS A 154 12.21 29.48 7.54
C HIS A 154 10.73 29.67 7.23
N GLN A 155 10.14 30.78 7.66
CA GLN A 155 8.76 31.12 7.28
C GLN A 155 8.65 31.30 5.77
N SER A 156 9.62 31.97 5.13
CA SER A 156 9.66 32.08 3.66
C SER A 156 9.81 30.72 2.96
N ALA A 157 10.49 29.74 3.57
CA ALA A 157 10.59 28.37 3.05
C ALA A 157 9.27 27.62 3.14
N LEU A 158 8.55 27.74 4.26
CA LEU A 158 7.21 27.17 4.42
C LEU A 158 6.23 27.80 3.43
N ASP A 159 6.27 29.12 3.28
CA ASP A 159 5.42 29.85 2.33
C ASP A 159 5.71 29.45 0.87
N LEU A 160 6.98 29.29 0.50
CA LEU A 160 7.37 28.81 -0.82
C LEU A 160 6.83 27.40 -1.08
N LYS A 161 6.95 26.49 -0.10
CA LYS A 161 6.43 25.13 -0.19
C LYS A 161 4.91 25.09 -0.36
N GLU A 162 4.21 26.07 0.20
CA GLU A 162 2.76 26.25 0.08
C GLU A 162 2.34 27.11 -1.13
N GLY A 163 3.28 27.49 -2.01
CA GLY A 163 3.00 28.26 -3.23
C GLY A 163 2.72 29.75 -2.99
N ARG A 164 3.01 30.29 -1.79
CA ARG A 164 2.79 31.69 -1.41
C ARG A 164 3.94 32.65 -1.77
N GLY A 165 4.96 32.17 -2.49
CA GLY A 165 6.08 32.97 -3.02
C GLY A 165 7.41 32.73 -2.31
N SER A 166 8.51 33.12 -2.96
CA SER A 166 9.91 32.84 -2.54
C SER A 166 10.50 33.84 -1.55
N GLY A 167 10.00 35.08 -1.50
CA GLY A 167 10.42 36.10 -0.54
C GLY A 167 11.94 36.25 -0.38
N LEU A 168 12.44 35.91 0.81
CA LEU A 168 13.86 36.01 1.19
C LEU A 168 14.78 34.94 0.56
N LEU A 169 14.24 33.97 -0.18
CA LEU A 169 14.99 32.83 -0.71
C LEU A 169 15.59 33.07 -2.09
N GLU A 170 15.20 34.16 -2.76
CA GLU A 170 15.70 34.50 -4.09
C GLU A 170 17.20 34.82 -4.05
N GLY A 171 17.96 34.15 -4.91
CA GLY A 171 19.43 34.25 -4.94
C GLY A 171 20.14 33.45 -3.84
N LEU A 172 19.43 32.98 -2.81
CA LEU A 172 19.97 32.11 -1.77
C LEU A 172 19.96 30.64 -2.21
N LEU A 173 18.87 30.18 -2.83
CA LEU A 173 18.71 28.79 -3.26
C LEU A 173 18.98 28.59 -4.76
N PRO A 174 19.38 27.38 -5.18
CA PRO A 174 19.43 26.98 -6.58
C PRO A 174 18.15 27.34 -7.34
N LYS A 175 18.32 27.95 -8.53
CA LYS A 175 17.18 28.36 -9.36
C LYS A 175 16.23 27.21 -9.69
N ARG A 176 16.75 26.01 -9.97
CA ARG A 176 15.95 24.81 -10.26
C ARG A 176 15.06 24.44 -9.07
N LEU A 177 15.62 24.48 -7.85
CA LEU A 177 14.89 24.20 -6.62
C LEU A 177 13.77 25.23 -6.36
N LEU A 178 14.05 26.52 -6.53
CA LEU A 178 13.04 27.58 -6.38
C LEU A 178 11.89 27.40 -7.37
N LEU A 179 12.22 27.19 -8.65
CA LEU A 179 11.24 27.02 -9.72
C LEU A 179 10.34 25.80 -9.53
N LEU A 180 10.90 24.68 -9.01
CA LEU A 180 10.14 23.49 -8.68
C LEU A 180 9.00 23.81 -7.70
N TRP A 181 9.31 24.48 -6.59
CA TRP A 181 8.31 24.86 -5.59
C TRP A 181 7.35 25.97 -6.06
N GLN A 182 7.73 26.73 -7.09
CA GLN A 182 6.84 27.67 -7.78
C GLN A 182 5.97 27.01 -8.87
N GLY A 183 5.99 25.68 -8.98
CA GLY A 183 5.16 24.92 -9.93
C GLY A 183 5.78 24.72 -11.32
N THR A 184 7.01 25.17 -11.55
CA THR A 184 7.75 24.89 -12.78
C THR A 184 8.52 23.58 -12.63
N LEU A 185 7.90 22.48 -13.07
CA LEU A 185 8.45 21.14 -12.89
C LEU A 185 9.70 20.90 -13.76
N PRO A 186 10.80 20.36 -13.18
CA PRO A 186 11.92 19.90 -13.96
C PRO A 186 11.54 18.76 -14.92
N PRO A 187 12.34 18.53 -15.97
CA PRO A 187 12.09 17.51 -17.00
C PRO A 187 11.65 16.12 -16.50
N ALA A 188 12.33 15.58 -15.49
CA ALA A 188 12.00 14.30 -14.89
C ALA A 188 10.63 14.29 -14.20
N TYR A 189 10.30 15.35 -13.44
CA TYR A 189 9.02 15.49 -12.73
C TYR A 189 7.85 15.65 -13.70
N GLU A 190 8.06 16.42 -14.76
CA GLU A 190 7.07 16.58 -15.82
C GLU A 190 6.73 15.23 -16.48
N ALA A 191 7.72 14.40 -16.75
CA ALA A 191 7.53 13.10 -17.37
C ALA A 191 6.69 12.14 -16.50
N PHE A 192 6.92 12.11 -15.19
CA PHE A 192 6.10 11.34 -14.25
C PHE A 192 4.70 11.93 -14.04
N ARG A 193 4.54 13.26 -14.08
CA ARG A 193 3.22 13.90 -14.08
C ARG A 193 2.39 13.45 -15.30
N LEU A 194 2.99 13.44 -16.50
CA LEU A 194 2.32 12.97 -17.72
C LEU A 194 1.88 11.51 -17.59
N LEU A 195 2.74 10.66 -17.01
CA LEU A 195 2.38 9.27 -16.72
C LEU A 195 1.18 9.18 -15.75
N ALA A 196 1.19 9.95 -14.67
CA ALA A 196 0.09 9.98 -13.70
C ALA A 196 -1.23 10.48 -14.29
N GLU A 197 -1.17 11.35 -15.30
CA GLU A 197 -2.32 11.83 -16.09
C GLU A 197 -2.79 10.82 -17.15
N GLY A 198 -2.13 9.66 -17.29
CA GLY A 198 -2.44 8.65 -18.31
C GLY A 198 -1.94 9.00 -19.72
N LYS A 199 -1.14 10.06 -19.88
CA LYS A 199 -0.57 10.50 -21.17
C LYS A 199 0.68 9.70 -21.53
N ARG A 200 0.48 8.41 -21.79
CA ARG A 200 1.55 7.42 -22.02
C ARG A 200 2.54 7.82 -23.13
N GLU A 201 2.05 8.23 -24.30
CA GLU A 201 2.91 8.55 -25.44
C GLU A 201 3.77 9.79 -25.19
N GLU A 202 3.19 10.83 -24.58
CA GLU A 202 3.92 12.04 -24.21
C GLU A 202 4.98 11.74 -23.14
N ALA A 203 4.65 10.91 -22.14
CA ALA A 203 5.60 10.47 -21.13
C ALA A 203 6.77 9.68 -21.75
N LEU A 204 6.52 8.79 -22.72
CA LEU A 204 7.59 8.07 -23.44
C LEU A 204 8.47 9.00 -24.26
N LYS A 205 7.88 9.92 -25.01
CA LYS A 205 8.63 10.93 -25.78
C LYS A 205 9.49 11.78 -24.84
N ARG A 206 8.96 12.12 -23.67
CA ARG A 206 9.70 12.86 -22.66
C ARG A 206 10.85 12.03 -22.10
N ALA A 207 10.62 10.77 -21.75
CA ALA A 207 11.63 9.84 -21.25
C ALA A 207 12.79 9.67 -22.24
N GLU A 208 12.50 9.58 -23.53
CA GLU A 208 13.53 9.48 -24.58
C GLU A 208 14.49 10.68 -24.58
N ALA A 209 13.95 11.89 -24.43
CA ALA A 209 14.76 13.12 -24.34
C ALA A 209 15.63 13.18 -23.07
N LEU A 210 15.36 12.37 -22.05
CA LEU A 210 16.09 12.33 -20.78
C LEU A 210 17.24 11.30 -20.78
N THR A 211 17.35 10.46 -21.80
CA THR A 211 18.33 9.34 -21.86
C THR A 211 19.79 9.78 -21.89
N GLN A 212 20.08 11.06 -22.13
CA GLN A 212 21.43 11.64 -22.11
C GLN A 212 21.60 12.73 -21.04
N GLY A 213 20.65 12.84 -20.11
CA GLY A 213 20.63 13.83 -19.05
C GLY A 213 21.54 13.51 -17.86
N ASP A 214 21.31 14.21 -16.76
CA ASP A 214 21.95 13.93 -15.47
C ASP A 214 21.45 12.61 -14.85
N VAL A 215 21.94 12.27 -13.65
CA VAL A 215 21.54 11.02 -12.97
C VAL A 215 20.05 10.96 -12.65
N LEU A 216 19.40 12.10 -12.35
CA LEU A 216 17.97 12.16 -12.09
C LEU A 216 17.18 11.92 -13.38
N GLU A 217 17.58 12.57 -14.48
CA GLU A 217 16.92 12.46 -15.77
C GLU A 217 17.06 11.06 -16.38
N ARG A 218 18.26 10.48 -16.41
CA ARG A 218 18.47 9.13 -16.93
C ARG A 218 17.79 8.06 -16.08
N THR A 219 17.76 8.24 -14.75
CA THR A 219 17.01 7.34 -13.86
C THR A 219 15.51 7.44 -14.12
N ALA A 220 14.99 8.67 -14.27
CA ALA A 220 13.59 8.89 -14.64
C ALA A 220 13.23 8.25 -15.99
N ALA A 221 14.07 8.43 -17.01
CA ALA A 221 13.90 7.80 -18.31
C ALA A 221 13.78 6.28 -18.19
N HIS A 222 14.72 5.66 -17.48
CA HIS A 222 14.75 4.23 -17.27
C HIS A 222 13.48 3.71 -16.55
N LEU A 223 13.12 4.35 -15.44
CA LEU A 223 11.94 3.98 -14.66
C LEU A 223 10.63 4.16 -15.44
N LEU A 224 10.54 5.18 -16.30
CA LEU A 224 9.40 5.37 -17.19
C LEU A 224 9.31 4.28 -18.25
N PHE A 225 10.43 3.89 -18.88
CA PHE A 225 10.45 2.75 -19.80
C PHE A 225 10.05 1.45 -19.10
N ARG A 226 10.49 1.24 -17.85
CA ARG A 226 10.05 0.10 -17.02
C ARG A 226 8.55 0.13 -16.75
N ALA A 227 8.03 1.25 -16.25
CA ALA A 227 6.62 1.38 -15.88
C ALA A 227 5.68 1.28 -17.08
N LEU A 228 6.16 1.64 -18.27
CA LEU A 228 5.41 1.57 -19.52
C LEU A 228 5.71 0.31 -20.32
N GLU A 229 6.47 -0.63 -19.79
CA GLU A 229 6.82 -1.90 -20.47
C GLU A 229 7.45 -1.67 -21.87
N ASP A 230 8.22 -0.59 -22.03
CA ASP A 230 8.91 -0.28 -23.28
C ASP A 230 10.28 -0.97 -23.32
N GLU A 231 10.54 -1.79 -24.34
CA GLU A 231 11.74 -2.63 -24.47
C GLU A 231 13.08 -1.88 -24.31
N ARG A 232 13.12 -0.56 -24.53
CA ARG A 232 14.30 0.27 -24.30
C ARG A 232 14.77 0.28 -22.83
N TRP A 233 13.95 -0.16 -21.88
CA TRP A 233 14.34 -0.27 -20.48
C TRP A 233 15.60 -1.15 -20.29
N LYS A 234 15.76 -2.20 -21.12
CA LYS A 234 16.89 -3.15 -21.04
C LYS A 234 18.22 -2.50 -21.45
N GLU A 235 18.19 -1.65 -22.48
CA GLU A 235 19.37 -0.90 -22.92
C GLU A 235 19.69 0.25 -21.96
N THR A 236 18.65 0.98 -21.54
CA THR A 236 18.83 2.10 -20.60
C THR A 236 19.32 1.65 -19.23
N ALA A 237 18.97 0.45 -18.75
CA ALA A 237 19.54 -0.13 -17.54
C ALA A 237 21.08 -0.21 -17.63
N ARG A 238 21.60 -0.77 -18.74
CA ARG A 238 23.04 -0.92 -18.99
C ARG A 238 23.73 0.43 -19.14
N SER A 239 23.12 1.35 -19.88
CA SER A 239 23.61 2.72 -20.06
C SER A 239 23.64 3.49 -18.73
N LEU A 240 22.66 3.27 -17.85
CA LEU A 240 22.59 3.86 -16.53
C LEU A 240 23.70 3.32 -15.62
N ALA A 241 23.90 1.99 -15.61
CA ALA A 241 24.93 1.34 -14.80
C ALA A 241 26.35 1.74 -15.24
N GLN A 242 26.57 1.91 -16.55
CA GLN A 242 27.84 2.37 -17.09
C GLN A 242 28.14 3.84 -16.72
N ALA A 243 27.13 4.71 -16.76
CA ALA A 243 27.33 6.14 -16.47
C ALA A 243 27.36 6.46 -14.97
N PHE A 244 26.65 5.67 -14.16
CA PHE A 244 26.53 5.86 -12.72
C PHE A 244 26.77 4.52 -11.99
N PRO A 245 28.01 4.00 -12.01
CA PRO A 245 28.34 2.70 -11.40
C PRO A 245 28.15 2.67 -9.88
N GLU A 246 28.00 3.82 -9.23
CA GLU A 246 27.67 3.94 -7.81
C GLU A 246 26.18 3.79 -7.49
N LEU A 247 25.28 3.75 -8.49
CA LEU A 247 23.83 3.65 -8.32
C LEU A 247 23.40 2.17 -8.22
N PRO A 248 22.97 1.68 -7.03
CA PRO A 248 22.60 0.27 -6.85
C PRO A 248 21.45 -0.17 -7.76
N LEU A 249 20.41 0.68 -7.89
CA LEU A 249 19.29 0.47 -8.81
C LEU A 249 19.76 0.13 -10.23
N ALA A 250 20.77 0.82 -10.75
CA ALA A 250 21.19 0.60 -12.14
C ALA A 250 21.70 -0.83 -12.36
N TRP A 251 22.48 -1.38 -11.43
CA TRP A 251 22.97 -2.75 -11.49
C TRP A 251 21.86 -3.79 -11.25
N GLU A 252 20.93 -3.50 -10.34
CA GLU A 252 19.73 -4.31 -10.15
C GLU A 252 18.91 -4.39 -11.44
N GLU A 253 18.72 -3.28 -12.13
CA GLU A 253 17.98 -3.20 -13.38
C GLU A 253 18.68 -3.92 -14.54
N VAL A 254 20.02 -3.88 -14.59
CA VAL A 254 20.80 -4.73 -15.50
C VAL A 254 20.56 -6.21 -15.21
N SER A 255 20.49 -6.60 -13.93
CA SER A 255 20.23 -7.99 -13.56
C SER A 255 18.84 -8.45 -14.01
N PHE A 256 17.81 -7.61 -13.88
CA PHE A 256 16.47 -7.89 -14.39
C PHE A 256 16.43 -7.98 -15.92
N ALA A 257 17.13 -7.07 -16.63
CA ALA A 257 17.26 -7.15 -18.08
C ALA A 257 17.90 -8.46 -18.52
N ALA A 258 18.99 -8.84 -17.84
CA ALA A 258 19.70 -10.08 -18.10
C ALA A 258 18.83 -11.32 -17.80
N PHE A 259 18.02 -11.33 -16.73
CA PHE A 259 17.08 -12.41 -16.46
C PHE A 259 16.02 -12.56 -17.55
N ALA A 260 15.43 -11.45 -18.01
CA ALA A 260 14.45 -11.46 -19.09
C ALA A 260 15.04 -12.00 -20.41
N GLU A 261 16.35 -11.83 -20.61
CA GLU A 261 17.08 -12.31 -21.78
C GLU A 261 17.75 -13.69 -21.57
N GLY A 262 17.59 -14.30 -20.39
CA GLY A 262 18.23 -15.59 -20.05
C GLY A 262 19.75 -15.54 -19.87
N LYS A 263 20.33 -14.36 -19.69
CA LYS A 263 21.78 -14.14 -19.56
C LYS A 263 22.25 -14.24 -18.11
N GLY A 264 22.33 -15.47 -17.59
CA GLY A 264 22.70 -15.73 -16.19
C GLY A 264 24.05 -15.13 -15.76
N GLU A 265 25.07 -15.20 -16.62
CA GLU A 265 26.40 -14.64 -16.33
C GLU A 265 26.39 -13.11 -16.17
N GLU A 266 25.67 -12.40 -17.05
CA GLU A 266 25.52 -10.93 -16.97
C GLU A 266 24.73 -10.54 -15.71
N ALA A 267 23.65 -11.26 -15.40
CA ALA A 267 22.87 -11.01 -14.19
C ALA A 267 23.71 -11.16 -12.92
N LYS A 268 24.54 -12.20 -12.87
CA LYS A 268 25.47 -12.46 -11.76
C LYS A 268 26.45 -11.30 -11.60
N GLU A 269 27.11 -10.87 -12.68
CA GLU A 269 28.06 -9.76 -12.63
C GLU A 269 27.42 -8.47 -12.12
N ALA A 270 26.22 -8.15 -12.62
CA ALA A 270 25.47 -6.97 -12.19
C ALA A 270 25.12 -7.04 -10.70
N LEU A 271 24.61 -8.16 -10.22
CA LEU A 271 24.26 -8.35 -8.80
C LEU A 271 25.49 -8.28 -7.88
N LEU A 272 26.65 -8.77 -8.34
CA LEU A 272 27.90 -8.61 -7.59
C LEU A 272 28.33 -7.13 -7.50
N GLN A 273 28.07 -6.30 -8.51
CA GLN A 273 28.29 -4.85 -8.39
C GLN A 273 27.28 -4.22 -7.43
N ALA A 274 25.99 -4.59 -7.52
CA ALA A 274 24.96 -4.10 -6.61
C ALA A 274 25.28 -4.44 -5.14
N LEU A 275 25.79 -5.64 -4.86
CA LEU A 275 26.23 -6.08 -3.53
C LEU A 275 27.48 -5.36 -3.01
N LYS A 276 28.39 -4.91 -3.89
CA LYS A 276 29.49 -4.04 -3.44
C LYS A 276 28.98 -2.71 -2.87
N LEU A 277 27.84 -2.24 -3.38
CA LEU A 277 27.22 -0.99 -2.94
C LEU A 277 26.28 -1.21 -1.75
N ARG A 278 25.57 -2.35 -1.70
CA ARG A 278 24.67 -2.75 -0.60
C ARG A 278 24.89 -4.22 -0.21
N PRO A 279 25.90 -4.52 0.62
CA PRO A 279 26.30 -5.91 0.92
C PRO A 279 25.25 -6.70 1.71
N ASP A 280 24.42 -6.02 2.50
CA ASP A 280 23.43 -6.65 3.37
C ASP A 280 22.00 -6.56 2.81
N TYR A 281 21.84 -6.19 1.54
CA TYR A 281 20.52 -6.16 0.91
C TYR A 281 20.09 -7.57 0.47
N TRP A 282 19.21 -8.19 1.24
CA TRP A 282 18.82 -9.60 1.09
C TRP A 282 18.30 -9.95 -0.30
N LEU A 283 17.56 -9.05 -0.96
CA LEU A 283 16.98 -9.30 -2.29
C LEU A 283 18.05 -9.49 -3.36
N TYR A 284 19.19 -8.80 -3.25
CA TYR A 284 20.33 -9.02 -4.16
C TYR A 284 20.93 -10.41 -4.00
N TRP A 285 20.97 -10.96 -2.78
CA TRP A 285 21.40 -12.33 -2.54
C TRP A 285 20.39 -13.35 -3.09
N THR A 286 19.09 -13.11 -2.95
CA THR A 286 18.04 -13.95 -3.55
C THR A 286 18.20 -14.02 -5.07
N ASN A 287 18.33 -12.86 -5.72
CA ASN A 287 18.51 -12.77 -7.16
C ASN A 287 19.87 -13.33 -7.60
N LEU A 288 20.92 -13.17 -6.78
CA LEU A 288 22.24 -13.73 -7.10
C LEU A 288 22.19 -15.26 -7.11
N GLY A 289 21.40 -15.86 -6.21
CA GLY A 289 21.12 -17.29 -6.24
C GLY A 289 20.51 -17.73 -7.59
N TRP A 290 19.50 -17.01 -8.05
CA TRP A 290 18.88 -17.25 -9.36
C TRP A 290 19.86 -17.04 -10.53
N ALA A 291 20.72 -16.03 -10.47
CA ALA A 291 21.74 -15.78 -11.48
C ALA A 291 22.78 -16.90 -11.55
N TYR A 292 23.28 -17.38 -10.41
CA TYR A 292 24.16 -18.54 -10.36
C TYR A 292 23.49 -19.80 -10.92
N TYR A 293 22.20 -19.99 -10.62
CA TYR A 293 21.43 -21.09 -11.17
C TYR A 293 21.36 -21.04 -12.71
N LEU A 294 21.01 -19.89 -13.29
CA LEU A 294 20.98 -19.70 -14.74
C LEU A 294 22.36 -19.85 -15.40
N ALA A 295 23.43 -19.50 -14.66
CA ALA A 295 24.81 -19.73 -15.06
C ALA A 295 25.28 -21.19 -14.92
N GLY A 296 24.46 -22.08 -14.34
CA GLY A 296 24.77 -23.50 -14.12
C GLY A 296 25.58 -23.80 -12.85
N ASP A 297 25.81 -22.82 -11.97
CA ASP A 297 26.53 -22.99 -10.71
C ASP A 297 25.58 -23.22 -9.53
N LEU A 298 25.02 -24.44 -9.46
CA LEU A 298 24.09 -24.85 -8.40
C LEU A 298 24.65 -24.70 -6.97
N PRO A 299 25.91 -25.07 -6.66
CA PRO A 299 26.46 -24.89 -5.33
C PRO A 299 26.45 -23.43 -4.87
N ARG A 300 26.86 -22.49 -5.72
CA ARG A 300 26.81 -21.06 -5.37
C ARG A 300 25.40 -20.50 -5.34
N ALA A 301 24.48 -21.04 -6.13
CA ALA A 301 23.06 -20.68 -6.06
C ALA A 301 22.48 -20.96 -4.67
N ILE A 302 22.76 -22.16 -4.12
CA ILE A 302 22.34 -22.57 -2.78
C ILE A 302 22.94 -21.64 -1.71
N LEU A 303 24.26 -21.38 -1.75
CA LEU A 303 24.93 -20.51 -0.78
C LEU A 303 24.39 -19.07 -0.80
N ALA A 304 24.10 -18.53 -1.99
CA ALA A 304 23.54 -17.19 -2.12
C ALA A 304 22.12 -17.12 -1.54
N SER A 305 21.25 -18.11 -1.80
CA SER A 305 19.92 -18.19 -1.18
C SER A 305 20.01 -18.36 0.34
N GLU A 306 20.94 -19.16 0.85
CA GLU A 306 21.16 -19.29 2.29
C GLU A 306 21.62 -17.98 2.94
N ARG A 307 22.50 -17.22 2.27
CA ARG A 307 22.91 -15.88 2.73
C ARG A 307 21.73 -14.90 2.74
N ALA A 308 20.88 -14.92 1.71
CA ALA A 308 19.67 -14.11 1.67
C ALA A 308 18.77 -14.39 2.90
N LEU A 309 18.58 -15.67 3.23
CA LEU A 309 17.75 -16.11 4.34
C LEU A 309 18.35 -15.84 5.72
N GLN A 310 19.67 -15.70 5.83
CA GLN A 310 20.33 -15.21 7.05
C GLN A 310 20.09 -13.72 7.29
N LEU A 311 20.03 -12.93 6.21
CA LEU A 311 19.76 -11.49 6.29
C LEU A 311 18.28 -11.20 6.53
N SER A 312 17.39 -11.91 5.82
CA SER A 312 15.95 -11.79 5.97
C SER A 312 15.24 -13.07 5.55
N PRO A 313 14.50 -13.75 6.46
CA PRO A 313 13.61 -14.84 6.07
C PRO A 313 12.53 -14.36 5.09
N ASN A 314 12.45 -14.97 3.91
CA ASN A 314 11.44 -14.66 2.89
C ASN A 314 11.06 -15.91 2.09
N ALA A 315 9.82 -15.98 1.60
CA ALA A 315 9.28 -17.14 0.92
C ALA A 315 9.95 -17.39 -0.44
N THR A 316 10.17 -16.33 -1.24
CA THR A 316 10.82 -16.42 -2.56
C THR A 316 12.20 -17.09 -2.50
N ALA A 317 13.07 -16.68 -1.58
CA ALA A 317 14.38 -17.31 -1.41
C ALA A 317 14.30 -18.77 -0.91
N LEU A 318 13.27 -19.13 -0.15
CA LEU A 318 13.03 -20.52 0.27
C LEU A 318 12.51 -21.37 -0.90
N TYR A 319 11.65 -20.84 -1.77
CA TYR A 319 11.23 -21.54 -2.99
C TYR A 319 12.42 -21.76 -3.93
N ASN A 320 13.26 -20.75 -4.13
CA ASN A 320 14.51 -20.87 -4.90
C ASN A 320 15.44 -21.91 -4.29
N LEU A 321 15.67 -21.87 -2.97
CA LEU A 321 16.48 -22.85 -2.26
C LEU A 321 15.92 -24.27 -2.42
N GLY A 322 14.59 -24.42 -2.34
CA GLY A 322 13.89 -25.69 -2.57
C GLY A 322 14.14 -26.24 -3.97
N LEU A 323 14.02 -25.37 -4.99
CA LEU A 323 14.28 -25.72 -6.38
C LEU A 323 15.72 -26.13 -6.59
N PHE A 324 16.68 -25.32 -6.12
CA PHE A 324 18.10 -25.58 -6.31
C PHE A 324 18.53 -26.88 -5.64
N ARG A 325 18.06 -27.15 -4.43
CA ARG A 325 18.32 -28.41 -3.73
C ARG A 325 17.66 -29.61 -4.41
N ALA A 326 16.45 -29.44 -4.97
CA ALA A 326 15.79 -30.50 -5.73
C ALA A 326 16.59 -30.87 -6.97
N ILE A 327 17.09 -29.89 -7.72
CA ILE A 327 17.92 -30.13 -8.91
C ILE A 327 19.28 -30.71 -8.51
N TYR A 328 19.86 -30.27 -7.39
CA TYR A 328 21.10 -30.81 -6.84
C TYR A 328 20.95 -32.27 -6.33
N GLY A 329 19.72 -32.76 -6.15
CA GLY A 329 19.43 -34.10 -5.64
C GLY A 329 19.30 -34.20 -4.11
N ASP A 330 19.36 -33.08 -3.39
CA ASP A 330 19.09 -32.99 -1.96
C ASP A 330 17.57 -32.88 -1.70
N TYR A 331 16.90 -34.03 -1.74
CA TYR A 331 15.47 -34.12 -1.48
C TYR A 331 15.07 -33.62 -0.08
N LEU A 332 15.83 -33.97 0.97
CA LEU A 332 15.47 -33.62 2.35
C LEU A 332 15.58 -32.12 2.56
N GLY A 333 16.65 -31.51 2.05
CA GLY A 333 16.84 -30.07 2.12
C GLY A 333 15.85 -29.31 1.23
N ALA A 334 15.47 -29.85 0.07
CA ALA A 334 14.44 -29.26 -0.79
C ALA A 334 13.07 -29.25 -0.11
N LYS A 335 12.66 -30.40 0.46
CA LYS A 335 11.43 -30.52 1.24
C LYS A 335 11.40 -29.53 2.41
N ALA A 336 12.50 -29.45 3.16
CA ALA A 336 12.60 -28.53 4.30
C ALA A 336 12.47 -27.06 3.88
N ALA A 337 13.06 -26.67 2.74
CA ALA A 337 12.95 -25.33 2.19
C ALA A 337 11.52 -25.02 1.74
N TYR A 338 10.88 -25.91 0.97
CA TYR A 338 9.49 -25.75 0.54
C TYR A 338 8.49 -25.71 1.70
N ASP A 339 8.66 -26.56 2.72
CA ASP A 339 7.82 -26.51 3.92
C ASP A 339 7.93 -25.18 4.66
N ARG A 340 9.12 -24.58 4.69
CA ARG A 340 9.30 -23.25 5.27
C ARG A 340 8.70 -22.16 4.38
N ALA A 341 8.85 -22.27 3.05
CA ALA A 341 8.30 -21.32 2.09
C ALA A 341 6.78 -21.23 2.23
N LEU A 342 6.10 -22.38 2.17
CA LEU A 342 4.64 -22.50 2.30
C LEU A 342 4.08 -21.97 3.63
N ARG A 343 4.90 -21.90 4.69
CA ARG A 343 4.50 -21.31 5.99
C ARG A 343 4.64 -19.80 6.04
N LEU A 344 5.52 -19.21 5.23
CA LEU A 344 5.71 -17.77 5.13
C LEU A 344 4.85 -17.15 4.02
N ASP A 345 4.46 -17.94 3.05
CA ASP A 345 3.68 -17.53 1.89
C ASP A 345 2.22 -17.28 2.26
N GLU A 346 1.73 -16.06 2.04
CA GLU A 346 0.33 -15.69 2.28
C GLU A 346 -0.61 -16.08 1.12
N GLY A 347 -0.06 -16.74 0.10
CA GLY A 347 -0.77 -17.20 -1.09
C GLY A 347 -0.35 -16.52 -2.39
N GLU A 348 0.79 -15.83 -2.39
CA GLU A 348 1.26 -14.99 -3.50
C GLU A 348 2.49 -15.58 -4.23
N ASP A 349 3.37 -16.31 -3.52
CA ASP A 349 4.67 -16.72 -4.07
C ASP A 349 4.69 -18.14 -4.67
N PHE A 350 3.88 -19.07 -4.14
CA PHE A 350 3.87 -20.46 -4.60
C PHE A 350 3.47 -20.67 -6.08
N PRO A 351 2.63 -19.84 -6.73
CA PRO A 351 2.28 -20.07 -8.14
C PRO A 351 3.51 -19.96 -9.05
N GLU A 352 4.41 -19.03 -8.76
CA GLU A 352 5.66 -18.79 -9.47
C GLU A 352 6.61 -19.98 -9.26
N ALA A 353 6.70 -20.49 -8.03
CA ALA A 353 7.46 -21.71 -7.74
C ALA A 353 6.90 -22.94 -8.49
N LEU A 354 5.59 -23.05 -8.65
CA LEU A 354 4.95 -24.12 -9.43
C LEU A 354 5.29 -24.00 -10.93
N LYS A 355 5.26 -22.79 -11.47
CA LYS A 355 5.66 -22.50 -12.86
C LYS A 355 7.13 -22.84 -13.11
N ASP A 356 8.00 -22.48 -12.16
CA ASP A 356 9.43 -22.78 -12.22
C ASP A 356 9.72 -24.28 -12.18
N LEU A 357 8.93 -25.05 -11.43
CA LEU A 357 9.00 -26.52 -11.40
C LEU A 357 8.38 -27.17 -12.64
N GLU A 358 7.31 -26.61 -13.19
CA GLU A 358 6.68 -27.09 -14.42
C GLU A 358 7.60 -26.97 -15.64
N ALA A 359 8.41 -25.92 -15.71
CA ALA A 359 9.38 -25.73 -16.79
C ALA A 359 10.53 -26.76 -16.80
N ARG A 360 10.57 -27.68 -15.84
CA ARG A 360 11.66 -28.63 -15.59
C ARG A 360 11.26 -30.05 -15.99
N LYS A 361 12.26 -30.85 -16.34
CA LYS A 361 12.07 -32.25 -16.80
C LYS A 361 12.59 -33.27 -15.79
N GLU A 362 13.27 -32.81 -14.77
CA GLU A 362 13.87 -33.62 -13.72
C GLU A 362 12.78 -34.30 -12.88
N PRO A 363 12.95 -35.59 -12.51
CA PRO A 363 11.94 -36.33 -11.74
C PRO A 363 11.51 -35.63 -10.45
N LEU A 364 12.47 -35.01 -9.75
CA LEU A 364 12.23 -34.31 -8.49
C LEU A 364 11.40 -33.03 -8.69
N ALA A 365 11.49 -32.39 -9.86
CA ALA A 365 10.68 -31.20 -10.13
C ALA A 365 9.20 -31.56 -10.24
N LEU A 366 8.86 -32.64 -10.95
CA LEU A 366 7.48 -33.12 -11.03
C LEU A 366 6.93 -33.56 -9.66
N TYR A 367 7.75 -34.24 -8.85
CA TYR A 367 7.38 -34.59 -7.49
C TYR A 367 7.11 -33.35 -6.63
N PHE A 368 8.01 -32.36 -6.63
CA PHE A 368 7.84 -31.15 -5.82
C PHE A 368 6.73 -30.24 -6.35
N ARG A 369 6.44 -30.26 -7.65
CA ARG A 369 5.24 -29.61 -8.21
C ARG A 369 3.98 -30.20 -7.61
N ALA A 370 3.87 -31.54 -7.56
CA ALA A 370 2.76 -32.22 -6.90
C ALA A 370 2.70 -31.89 -5.39
N TYR A 371 3.86 -31.88 -4.73
CA TYR A 371 4.01 -31.58 -3.30
C TYR A 371 3.52 -30.18 -2.91
N LEU A 372 3.90 -29.17 -3.70
CA LEU A 372 3.46 -27.78 -3.51
C LEU A 372 1.99 -27.62 -3.87
N ALA A 373 1.54 -28.19 -5.00
CA ALA A 373 0.14 -28.13 -5.43
C ALA A 373 -0.79 -28.70 -4.35
N GLU A 374 -0.45 -29.87 -3.79
CA GLU A 374 -1.20 -30.51 -2.70
C GLU A 374 -1.37 -29.58 -1.51
N ARG A 375 -0.27 -28.97 -1.05
CA ARG A 375 -0.23 -28.09 0.13
C ARG A 375 -0.88 -26.74 -0.13
N ALA A 376 -0.86 -26.27 -1.36
CA ALA A 376 -1.54 -25.05 -1.78
C ALA A 376 -3.04 -25.26 -2.04
N GLY A 377 -3.57 -26.48 -1.87
CA GLY A 377 -4.97 -26.80 -2.13
C GLY A 377 -5.31 -26.92 -3.63
N LEU A 378 -4.32 -27.09 -4.50
CA LEU A 378 -4.50 -27.27 -5.94
C LEU A 378 -4.61 -28.75 -6.34
N GLU A 379 -4.92 -28.99 -7.61
CA GLU A 379 -5.05 -30.34 -8.16
C GLU A 379 -3.68 -31.05 -8.26
N ALA A 380 -3.41 -31.93 -7.29
CA ALA A 380 -2.12 -32.64 -7.17
C ALA A 380 -2.16 -34.11 -7.59
N LYS A 381 -3.35 -34.73 -7.64
CA LYS A 381 -3.51 -36.17 -7.92
C LYS A 381 -2.91 -36.57 -9.29
N PRO A 382 -3.23 -35.88 -10.40
CA PRO A 382 -2.65 -36.23 -11.70
C PRO A 382 -1.12 -36.08 -11.73
N LEU A 383 -0.56 -35.15 -10.96
CA LEU A 383 0.88 -34.90 -10.89
C LEU A 383 1.62 -36.05 -10.18
N TYR A 384 1.08 -36.54 -9.07
CA TYR A 384 1.65 -37.70 -8.38
C TYR A 384 1.50 -38.99 -9.20
N GLU A 385 0.38 -39.19 -9.88
CA GLU A 385 0.18 -40.31 -10.80
C GLU A 385 1.18 -40.28 -11.95
N ALA A 386 1.35 -39.12 -12.58
CA ALA A 386 2.34 -38.91 -13.63
C ALA A 386 3.77 -39.19 -13.13
N PHE A 387 4.13 -38.72 -11.94
CA PHE A 387 5.43 -38.99 -11.33
C PHE A 387 5.68 -40.49 -11.15
N LEU A 388 4.70 -41.22 -10.61
CA LEU A 388 4.81 -42.67 -10.40
C LEU A 388 4.87 -43.46 -11.71
N ALA A 389 4.13 -43.02 -12.73
CA ALA A 389 4.13 -43.65 -14.05
C ALA A 389 5.47 -43.45 -14.77
N GLN A 390 6.03 -42.23 -14.73
CA GLN A 390 7.29 -41.89 -15.37
C GLN A 390 8.51 -42.45 -14.61
N HIS A 391 8.41 -42.57 -13.28
CA HIS A 391 9.53 -42.94 -12.41
C HIS A 391 9.17 -44.01 -11.37
N PRO A 392 8.76 -45.23 -11.81
CA PRO A 392 8.19 -46.26 -10.92
C PRO A 392 9.15 -46.76 -9.83
N LYS A 393 10.46 -46.66 -10.06
CA LYS A 393 11.53 -47.09 -9.14
C LYS A 393 12.14 -45.94 -8.32
N HIS A 394 11.60 -44.71 -8.41
CA HIS A 394 12.17 -43.57 -7.71
C HIS A 394 12.06 -43.76 -6.17
N PRO A 395 13.08 -43.36 -5.38
CA PRO A 395 13.03 -43.46 -3.91
C PRO A 395 11.82 -42.77 -3.25
N LEU A 396 11.27 -41.75 -3.90
CA LEU A 396 10.07 -41.02 -3.43
C LEU A 396 8.74 -41.67 -3.85
N GLY A 397 8.76 -42.77 -4.60
CA GLY A 397 7.55 -43.50 -4.99
C GLY A 397 6.64 -43.88 -3.82
N PRO A 398 7.17 -44.41 -2.68
CA PRO A 398 6.36 -44.67 -1.50
C PRO A 398 5.71 -43.41 -0.91
N ALA A 399 6.40 -42.26 -0.94
CA ALA A 399 5.85 -41.00 -0.45
C ALA A 399 4.73 -40.48 -1.35
N ALA A 400 4.92 -40.52 -2.67
CA ALA A 400 3.88 -40.16 -3.65
C ALA A 400 2.63 -41.06 -3.54
N ARG A 401 2.81 -42.37 -3.36
CA ARG A 401 1.68 -43.30 -3.14
C ARG A 401 0.90 -42.99 -1.86
N ARG A 402 1.58 -42.64 -0.77
CA ARG A 402 0.92 -42.22 0.48
C ARG A 402 0.12 -40.93 0.28
N ALA A 403 0.70 -39.94 -0.41
CA ALA A 403 0.00 -38.69 -0.71
C ALA A 403 -1.25 -38.95 -1.58
N LEU A 404 -1.15 -39.81 -2.59
CA LEU A 404 -2.31 -40.21 -3.41
C LEU A 404 -3.41 -40.90 -2.61
N ALA A 405 -3.05 -41.80 -1.68
CA ALA A 405 -4.03 -42.44 -0.81
C ALA A 405 -4.77 -41.41 0.06
N GLN A 406 -4.04 -40.48 0.67
CA GLN A 406 -4.62 -39.40 1.48
C GLN A 406 -5.52 -38.46 0.66
N LEU A 407 -5.14 -38.14 -0.58
CA LEU A 407 -5.96 -37.34 -1.50
C LEU A 407 -7.21 -38.09 -1.98
N GLY A 408 -7.16 -39.42 -2.07
CA GLY A 408 -8.31 -40.25 -2.47
C GLY A 408 -9.36 -40.43 -1.37
N GLU A 409 -8.94 -40.42 -0.10
CA GLU A 409 -9.82 -40.45 1.08
C GLU A 409 -10.27 -39.05 1.53
N GLY A 410 -9.59 -38.03 1.02
CA GLY A 410 -9.77 -36.62 1.36
C GLY A 410 -10.99 -35.98 0.71
N GLY A 411 -11.53 -34.95 1.36
CA GLY A 411 -12.65 -34.17 0.85
C GLY A 411 -12.86 -32.89 1.65
N ALA A 412 -13.62 -31.96 1.09
CA ALA A 412 -14.07 -30.79 1.81
C ALA A 412 -15.33 -31.14 2.62
N ARG A 413 -15.45 -30.59 3.83
CA ARG A 413 -16.71 -30.56 4.59
C ARG A 413 -17.13 -29.11 4.75
N LEU A 414 -18.44 -28.90 4.63
CA LEU A 414 -19.10 -27.63 4.70
C LEU A 414 -20.11 -27.66 5.86
N GLU A 415 -19.98 -26.71 6.78
CA GLU A 415 -20.91 -26.48 7.88
C GLU A 415 -21.38 -25.03 7.81
N VAL A 416 -22.69 -24.78 7.85
CA VAL A 416 -23.23 -23.41 7.99
C VAL A 416 -23.34 -23.10 9.48
N LEU A 417 -22.61 -22.09 9.93
CA LEU A 417 -22.57 -21.67 11.33
C LEU A 417 -23.77 -20.79 11.68
N ARG A 418 -24.11 -19.84 10.81
CA ARG A 418 -25.24 -18.92 10.96
C ARG A 418 -25.63 -18.30 9.63
N LEU A 419 -26.80 -17.69 9.60
CA LEU A 419 -27.31 -16.92 8.47
C LEU A 419 -27.60 -15.48 8.94
N SER A 420 -26.89 -14.50 8.40
CA SER A 420 -26.97 -13.10 8.82
C SER A 420 -27.42 -12.17 7.69
N LEU A 421 -27.83 -10.93 8.03
CA LEU A 421 -28.10 -9.89 7.03
C LEU A 421 -26.85 -9.05 6.71
N ILE A 422 -25.87 -9.07 7.62
CA ILE A 422 -24.58 -8.38 7.51
C ILE A 422 -23.50 -9.45 7.71
N PRO A 423 -22.48 -9.56 6.84
CA PRO A 423 -21.42 -10.57 6.98
C PRO A 423 -20.75 -10.55 8.36
N GLY A 424 -20.64 -11.72 9.01
CA GLY A 424 -20.02 -11.87 10.34
C GLY A 424 -20.88 -11.45 11.54
N ASP A 425 -22.10 -10.96 11.32
CA ASP A 425 -23.02 -10.52 12.37
C ASP A 425 -23.78 -11.70 13.03
N VAL A 426 -24.78 -11.41 13.87
CA VAL A 426 -25.63 -12.41 14.54
C VAL A 426 -26.57 -13.13 13.57
N ASP A 427 -27.07 -14.30 13.98
CA ASP A 427 -28.09 -15.01 13.22
C ASP A 427 -29.38 -14.18 13.14
N ALA A 428 -29.91 -14.04 11.93
CA ALA A 428 -30.99 -13.11 11.63
C ALA A 428 -32.34 -13.80 11.42
N ARG A 429 -32.48 -15.10 11.71
CA ARG A 429 -33.77 -15.79 11.58
C ARG A 429 -34.80 -15.25 12.58
N PRO A 430 -36.09 -15.19 12.20
CA PRO A 430 -36.67 -15.51 10.89
C PRO A 430 -36.45 -14.39 9.85
N PHE A 431 -36.48 -14.73 8.55
CA PHE A 431 -36.21 -13.77 7.47
C PHE A 431 -37.48 -13.05 6.97
N ARG A 432 -37.29 -11.98 6.18
CA ARG A 432 -38.33 -11.19 5.53
C ARG A 432 -38.03 -10.98 4.04
N ALA A 433 -39.06 -10.66 3.27
CA ALA A 433 -38.92 -10.38 1.85
C ALA A 433 -38.10 -9.10 1.58
N GLY A 434 -37.19 -9.18 0.62
CA GLY A 434 -36.21 -8.16 0.25
C GLY A 434 -34.87 -8.28 0.99
N GLU A 435 -34.69 -9.26 1.87
CA GLU A 435 -33.45 -9.42 2.64
C GLU A 435 -32.38 -10.20 1.87
N ALA A 436 -31.15 -9.68 1.88
CA ALA A 436 -29.96 -10.38 1.48
C ALA A 436 -29.47 -11.26 2.63
N VAL A 437 -29.42 -12.57 2.41
CA VAL A 437 -28.99 -13.54 3.43
C VAL A 437 -27.56 -13.96 3.14
N PHE A 438 -26.66 -13.72 4.09
CA PHE A 438 -25.25 -14.12 4.06
C PHE A 438 -25.04 -15.39 4.90
N PRO A 439 -24.67 -16.52 4.28
CA PRO A 439 -24.27 -17.71 5.02
C PRO A 439 -22.83 -17.57 5.54
N GLU A 440 -22.63 -17.63 6.84
CA GLU A 440 -21.29 -17.85 7.43
C GLU A 440 -21.05 -19.35 7.52
N VAL A 441 -19.95 -19.81 6.92
CA VAL A 441 -19.63 -21.22 6.82
C VAL A 441 -18.27 -21.56 7.40
N ARG A 442 -18.16 -22.74 7.99
CA ARG A 442 -16.90 -23.40 8.29
C ARG A 442 -16.62 -24.44 7.22
N LEU A 443 -15.48 -24.27 6.56
CA LEU A 443 -14.91 -25.20 5.61
C LEU A 443 -13.78 -25.97 6.31
N THR A 444 -13.73 -27.29 6.11
CA THR A 444 -12.60 -28.12 6.55
C THR A 444 -12.19 -29.03 5.41
N GLY A 445 -10.89 -29.25 5.24
CA GLY A 445 -10.31 -30.10 4.21
C GLY A 445 -9.34 -31.11 4.80
N THR A 446 -9.23 -32.27 4.17
CA THR A 446 -8.27 -33.31 4.53
C THR A 446 -7.56 -33.77 3.25
N PRO A 447 -6.21 -33.78 3.18
CA PRO A 447 -5.27 -33.28 4.17
C PRO A 447 -5.22 -31.75 4.26
N TYR A 448 -5.60 -31.05 3.19
CA TYR A 448 -5.69 -29.59 3.10
C TYR A 448 -7.01 -29.18 2.46
N LEU A 449 -7.42 -27.93 2.67
CA LEU A 449 -8.58 -27.36 2.01
C LEU A 449 -8.25 -27.11 0.53
N LYS A 450 -9.02 -27.74 -0.36
CA LYS A 450 -8.88 -27.52 -1.80
C LYS A 450 -9.34 -26.12 -2.16
N ARG A 451 -8.58 -25.38 -2.96
CA ARG A 451 -8.97 -24.08 -3.53
C ARG A 451 -10.11 -24.31 -4.51
N ASP A 452 -11.28 -23.84 -4.10
CA ASP A 452 -12.49 -23.81 -4.91
C ASP A 452 -13.26 -22.53 -4.59
N ALA A 453 -14.34 -22.30 -5.32
CA ALA A 453 -15.24 -21.19 -5.06
C ALA A 453 -16.34 -21.60 -4.08
N LEU A 454 -16.76 -20.63 -3.28
CA LEU A 454 -17.91 -20.73 -2.39
C LEU A 454 -19.13 -20.18 -3.11
N GLU A 455 -20.16 -21.01 -3.24
CA GLU A 455 -21.36 -20.73 -4.01
C GLU A 455 -22.60 -20.76 -3.12
N THR A 456 -23.56 -19.89 -3.43
CA THR A 456 -24.87 -19.86 -2.80
C THR A 456 -25.94 -19.88 -3.88
N ARG A 457 -26.91 -20.78 -3.77
CA ARG A 457 -28.05 -20.87 -4.69
C ARG A 457 -29.36 -20.83 -3.92
N LEU A 458 -30.34 -20.14 -4.48
CA LEU A 458 -31.67 -20.01 -3.89
C LEU A 458 -32.71 -20.68 -4.77
N TYR A 459 -33.48 -21.59 -4.20
CA TYR A 459 -34.56 -22.29 -4.88
C TYR A 459 -35.92 -21.95 -4.27
N ARG A 460 -36.96 -21.95 -5.10
CA ARG A 460 -38.36 -21.92 -4.68
C ARG A 460 -39.14 -22.92 -5.50
N GLU A 461 -39.87 -23.82 -4.84
CA GLU A 461 -40.67 -24.87 -5.49
C GLU A 461 -39.85 -25.71 -6.50
N GLY A 462 -38.55 -25.90 -6.22
CA GLY A 462 -37.62 -26.65 -7.09
C GLY A 462 -37.02 -25.84 -8.25
N ALA A 463 -37.48 -24.61 -8.49
CA ALA A 463 -36.90 -23.71 -9.49
C ALA A 463 -35.75 -22.88 -8.88
N LEU A 464 -34.62 -22.82 -9.59
CA LEU A 464 -33.50 -21.94 -9.25
C LEU A 464 -33.87 -20.48 -9.51
N LEU A 465 -33.72 -19.62 -8.50
CA LEU A 465 -34.00 -18.20 -8.57
C LEU A 465 -32.74 -17.35 -8.70
N GLN A 466 -31.71 -17.68 -7.92
CA GLN A 466 -30.45 -16.94 -7.84
C GLN A 466 -29.29 -17.91 -7.65
N GLU A 467 -28.15 -17.56 -8.21
CA GLU A 467 -26.88 -18.26 -8.04
C GLU A 467 -25.78 -17.20 -7.96
N GLU A 468 -25.02 -17.26 -6.88
CA GLU A 468 -23.90 -16.35 -6.65
C GLU A 468 -22.66 -17.16 -6.29
N LYS A 469 -21.50 -16.68 -6.77
CA LYS A 469 -20.22 -17.41 -6.66
C LYS A 469 -19.10 -16.46 -6.27
N LYS A 470 -18.28 -16.89 -5.30
CA LYS A 470 -17.13 -16.13 -4.81
C LYS A 470 -15.88 -17.02 -4.75
N PRO A 471 -14.77 -16.65 -5.42
CA PRO A 471 -13.50 -17.35 -5.23
C PRO A 471 -12.99 -17.14 -3.80
N LEU A 472 -12.43 -18.18 -3.19
CA LEU A 472 -11.79 -18.08 -1.88
C LEU A 472 -10.27 -18.16 -2.01
N GLY A 473 -9.60 -17.12 -1.52
CA GLY A 473 -8.16 -17.10 -1.31
C GLY A 473 -7.82 -17.42 0.15
N PHE A 474 -6.82 -18.26 0.36
CA PHE A 474 -6.25 -18.55 1.68
C PHE A 474 -4.79 -18.95 1.52
N PRO A 475 -3.94 -18.84 2.56
CA PRO A 475 -2.55 -19.29 2.50
C PRO A 475 -2.43 -20.80 2.26
N PRO A 476 -1.29 -21.30 1.75
CA PRO A 476 -1.01 -22.73 1.72
C PRO A 476 -1.07 -23.36 3.12
N LEU A 477 -1.16 -24.68 3.17
CA LEU A 477 -1.29 -25.48 4.39
C LEU A 477 -2.60 -25.28 5.18
N THR A 478 -3.54 -24.50 4.63
CA THR A 478 -4.86 -24.30 5.23
C THR A 478 -5.64 -25.62 5.26
N THR A 479 -6.08 -26.03 6.45
CA THR A 479 -6.92 -27.22 6.66
C THR A 479 -8.35 -26.87 7.03
N ALA A 480 -8.59 -25.64 7.49
CA ALA A 480 -9.91 -25.13 7.82
C ALA A 480 -9.97 -23.61 7.63
N LEU A 481 -11.16 -23.10 7.28
CA LEU A 481 -11.42 -21.69 7.06
C LEU A 481 -12.86 -21.38 7.50
N VAL A 482 -13.07 -20.23 8.15
CA VAL A 482 -14.41 -19.65 8.31
C VAL A 482 -14.54 -18.51 7.32
N GLY A 483 -15.63 -18.49 6.56
CA GLY A 483 -15.85 -17.50 5.52
C GLY A 483 -17.33 -17.20 5.31
N ASN A 484 -17.61 -16.06 4.70
CA ASN A 484 -18.96 -15.68 4.30
C ASN A 484 -19.17 -16.05 2.83
N ALA A 485 -20.19 -16.87 2.58
CA ALA A 485 -20.67 -17.18 1.24
C ALA A 485 -21.36 -15.93 0.65
N PRO A 486 -21.42 -15.80 -0.69
CA PRO A 486 -22.11 -14.67 -1.31
C PRO A 486 -23.60 -14.71 -0.93
N ALA A 487 -24.21 -13.52 -0.79
CA ALA A 487 -25.60 -13.44 -0.37
C ALA A 487 -26.56 -13.81 -1.50
N VAL A 488 -27.75 -14.27 -1.11
CA VAL A 488 -28.92 -14.36 -1.99
C VAL A 488 -30.06 -13.57 -1.38
N THR A 489 -30.84 -12.91 -2.23
CA THR A 489 -31.96 -12.07 -1.80
C THR A 489 -33.26 -12.85 -1.82
N LEU A 490 -34.06 -12.79 -0.76
CA LEU A 490 -35.38 -13.44 -0.71
C LEU A 490 -36.43 -12.52 -1.35
N PRO A 491 -36.90 -12.74 -2.59
CA PRO A 491 -37.63 -11.70 -3.34
C PRO A 491 -39.04 -11.44 -2.81
N ALA A 492 -39.71 -12.46 -2.26
CA ALA A 492 -41.09 -12.38 -1.82
C ALA A 492 -41.33 -13.27 -0.59
N PRO A 493 -42.44 -13.09 0.13
CA PRO A 493 -42.80 -14.01 1.21
C PRO A 493 -42.98 -15.44 0.70
N GLY A 494 -42.63 -16.42 1.53
CA GLY A 494 -42.76 -17.84 1.21
C GLY A 494 -41.59 -18.70 1.69
N ARG A 495 -41.60 -19.97 1.28
CA ARG A 495 -40.58 -20.96 1.60
C ARG A 495 -39.55 -21.07 0.49
N TYR A 496 -38.29 -21.18 0.88
CA TYR A 496 -37.15 -21.32 -0.02
C TYR A 496 -36.25 -22.47 0.43
N THR A 497 -35.40 -22.93 -0.47
CA THR A 497 -34.26 -23.80 -0.15
C THR A 497 -32.98 -23.06 -0.52
N LEU A 498 -32.11 -22.87 0.46
CA LEU A 498 -30.78 -22.30 0.29
C LEU A 498 -29.80 -23.46 0.14
N GLU A 499 -29.13 -23.53 -1.00
CA GLU A 499 -28.01 -24.42 -1.23
C GLU A 499 -26.71 -23.63 -1.04
N VAL A 500 -25.84 -24.08 -0.14
CA VAL A 500 -24.47 -23.58 -0.02
C VAL A 500 -23.54 -24.68 -0.53
N ARG A 501 -22.57 -24.33 -1.39
CA ARG A 501 -21.66 -25.30 -2.01
C ARG A 501 -20.21 -24.85 -1.93
N TYR A 502 -19.32 -25.82 -1.79
CA TYR A 502 -17.88 -25.63 -1.89
C TYR A 502 -17.23 -26.85 -2.56
N GLY A 503 -16.92 -26.74 -3.85
CA GLY A 503 -16.55 -27.88 -4.68
C GLY A 503 -17.65 -28.95 -4.69
N GLU A 504 -17.31 -30.16 -4.25
CA GLU A 504 -18.25 -31.29 -4.13
C GLU A 504 -19.07 -31.27 -2.83
N ALA A 505 -18.73 -30.41 -1.86
CA ALA A 505 -19.46 -30.32 -0.59
C ALA A 505 -20.68 -29.41 -0.75
N THR A 506 -21.87 -29.96 -0.50
CA THR A 506 -23.14 -29.23 -0.61
C THR A 506 -23.96 -29.36 0.68
N LEU A 507 -24.60 -28.26 1.09
CA LEU A 507 -25.57 -28.23 2.19
C LEU A 507 -26.85 -27.55 1.74
N LEU A 508 -28.00 -28.16 2.04
CA LEU A 508 -29.34 -27.62 1.76
C LEU A 508 -30.01 -27.19 3.05
N LEU A 509 -30.50 -25.95 3.11
CA LEU A 509 -31.14 -25.35 4.27
C LEU A 509 -32.54 -24.83 3.90
N PRO A 510 -33.60 -25.22 4.61
CA PRO A 510 -34.92 -24.63 4.43
C PRO A 510 -34.93 -23.20 5.01
N LEU A 511 -35.48 -22.25 4.24
CA LEU A 511 -35.70 -20.88 4.68
C LEU A 511 -37.18 -20.50 4.56
N GLU A 512 -37.62 -19.57 5.42
CA GLU A 512 -38.94 -18.97 5.36
C GLU A 512 -38.81 -17.45 5.45
N ALA A 513 -39.46 -16.75 4.52
CA ALA A 513 -39.51 -15.30 4.47
C ALA A 513 -40.92 -14.80 4.77
N GLY A 514 -41.05 -13.96 5.79
CA GLY A 514 -42.26 -13.20 6.07
C GLY A 514 -42.38 -11.92 5.20
N PRO A 515 -43.43 -11.11 5.42
CA PRO A 515 -43.60 -9.79 4.78
C PRO A 515 -42.38 -8.87 5.03
N PRO A 516 -42.09 -7.87 4.18
CA PRO A 516 -40.98 -6.92 4.42
C PRO A 516 -41.03 -6.25 5.80
N SER A 517 -39.86 -5.87 6.34
CA SER A 517 -39.75 -5.12 7.59
C SER A 517 -38.84 -3.90 7.47
N LEU A 518 -39.33 -2.73 7.85
CA LEU A 518 -38.55 -1.48 7.85
C LEU A 518 -37.37 -1.54 8.82
N ALA A 519 -37.60 -2.02 10.05
CA ALA A 519 -36.55 -2.13 11.07
C ALA A 519 -35.38 -2.99 10.61
N ARG A 520 -35.67 -4.12 9.96
CA ARG A 520 -34.64 -5.04 9.46
C ARG A 520 -33.89 -4.49 8.25
N ARG A 521 -34.57 -3.73 7.38
CA ARG A 521 -33.93 -3.04 6.25
C ARG A 521 -32.99 -1.92 6.72
N LEU A 522 -33.42 -1.11 7.70
CA LEU A 522 -32.56 -0.10 8.31
C LEU A 522 -31.35 -0.75 8.98
N TYR A 523 -31.58 -1.83 9.75
CA TYR A 523 -30.51 -2.60 10.38
C TYR A 523 -29.48 -3.09 9.36
N ALA A 524 -29.92 -3.72 8.27
CA ALA A 524 -29.04 -4.23 7.22
C ALA A 524 -28.23 -3.13 6.50
N LEU A 525 -28.73 -1.89 6.46
CA LEU A 525 -28.02 -0.73 5.93
C LEU A 525 -27.07 -0.08 6.95
N GLY A 526 -27.02 -0.59 8.20
CA GLY A 526 -26.26 0.02 9.29
C GLY A 526 -26.87 1.33 9.79
N LEU A 527 -28.14 1.59 9.49
CA LEU A 527 -28.86 2.79 9.91
C LEU A 527 -29.51 2.56 11.27
N GLU A 528 -28.99 3.24 12.29
CA GLU A 528 -29.50 3.15 13.66
C GLU A 528 -30.36 4.37 13.99
N ALA A 529 -31.67 4.16 14.15
CA ALA A 529 -32.56 5.23 14.62
C ALA A 529 -32.28 5.51 16.10
N ARG A 530 -31.83 6.73 16.41
CA ARG A 530 -31.52 7.19 17.77
C ARG A 530 -32.46 8.30 18.22
N ASP A 531 -32.74 8.39 19.51
CA ASP A 531 -33.46 9.52 20.10
C ASP A 531 -32.56 10.77 20.26
N LEU A 532 -33.13 11.87 20.76
CA LEU A 532 -32.41 13.13 20.99
C LEU A 532 -31.26 13.02 22.00
N SER A 533 -31.23 11.98 22.83
CA SER A 533 -30.12 11.71 23.76
C SER A 533 -28.98 10.92 23.12
N GLY A 534 -29.18 10.46 21.87
CA GLY A 534 -28.26 9.60 21.15
C GLY A 534 -28.43 8.11 21.48
N GLN A 535 -29.47 7.73 22.23
CA GLN A 535 -29.74 6.33 22.56
C GLN A 535 -30.47 5.64 21.39
N ALA A 536 -30.02 4.45 21.02
CA ALA A 536 -30.65 3.65 19.98
C ALA A 536 -32.09 3.25 20.38
N LEU A 537 -33.03 3.44 19.44
CA LEU A 537 -34.42 3.07 19.65
C LEU A 537 -34.61 1.56 19.72
N LEU A 538 -33.76 0.77 19.08
CA LEU A 538 -33.82 -0.69 19.08
C LEU A 538 -32.44 -1.29 19.32
N THR A 539 -32.40 -2.38 20.08
CA THR A 539 -31.24 -3.27 20.09
C THR A 539 -31.20 -4.13 18.82
N PRO A 540 -30.04 -4.70 18.42
CA PRO A 540 -29.95 -5.62 17.28
C PRO A 540 -30.95 -6.79 17.34
N LYS A 541 -31.13 -7.37 18.54
CA LYS A 541 -32.10 -8.46 18.76
C LYS A 541 -33.54 -8.01 18.54
N GLU A 542 -33.90 -6.80 18.94
CA GLU A 542 -35.22 -6.24 18.71
C GLU A 542 -35.44 -5.89 17.24
N ALA A 543 -34.46 -5.27 16.58
CA ALA A 543 -34.52 -4.92 15.17
C ALA A 543 -34.71 -6.15 14.27
N LEU A 544 -34.00 -7.24 14.58
CA LEU A 544 -34.13 -8.53 13.89
C LEU A 544 -35.34 -9.35 14.37
N GLY A 545 -35.99 -8.98 15.46
CA GLY A 545 -37.14 -9.71 15.99
C GLY A 545 -38.41 -9.55 15.15
N GLU A 546 -39.43 -10.38 15.42
CA GLU A 546 -40.70 -10.30 14.71
C GLU A 546 -41.45 -8.99 14.96
N GLU A 547 -41.27 -8.39 16.14
CA GLU A 547 -41.89 -7.14 16.54
C GLU A 547 -41.05 -5.90 16.21
N GLY A 548 -39.89 -6.05 15.56
CA GLY A 548 -38.93 -4.97 15.37
C GLY A 548 -39.50 -3.74 14.67
N GLU A 549 -40.30 -3.93 13.61
CA GLU A 549 -40.97 -2.81 12.93
C GLU A 549 -41.99 -2.11 13.84
N ARG A 550 -42.79 -2.88 14.59
CA ARG A 550 -43.77 -2.33 15.52
C ARG A 550 -43.07 -1.46 16.57
N LEU A 551 -42.00 -1.99 17.18
CA LEU A 551 -41.21 -1.29 18.17
C LEU A 551 -40.53 -0.04 17.59
N LEU A 552 -39.99 -0.10 16.37
CA LEU A 552 -39.40 1.05 15.67
C LEU A 552 -40.41 2.19 15.57
N LEU A 553 -41.60 1.88 15.04
CA LEU A 553 -42.66 2.87 14.81
C LEU A 553 -43.19 3.42 16.13
N GLU A 554 -43.51 2.56 17.11
CA GLU A 554 -44.03 2.97 18.43
C GLU A 554 -43.02 3.86 19.18
N ARG A 555 -41.74 3.49 19.23
CA ARG A 555 -40.70 4.25 19.93
C ARG A 555 -40.37 5.56 19.22
N THR A 556 -40.40 5.59 17.89
CA THR A 556 -40.23 6.84 17.14
C THR A 556 -41.40 7.80 17.39
N LEU A 557 -42.64 7.30 17.37
CA LEU A 557 -43.82 8.11 17.71
C LEU A 557 -43.69 8.73 19.10
N GLN A 558 -43.20 7.96 20.07
CA GLN A 558 -42.97 8.43 21.43
C GLN A 558 -41.88 9.53 21.47
N ALA A 559 -40.73 9.30 20.81
CA ALA A 559 -39.65 10.27 20.75
C ALA A 559 -40.08 11.60 20.10
N LEU A 560 -40.89 11.55 19.04
CA LEU A 560 -41.44 12.76 18.40
C LEU A 560 -42.37 13.55 19.33
N LYS A 561 -43.24 12.86 20.09
CA LYS A 561 -44.13 13.48 21.08
C LYS A 561 -43.36 14.14 22.22
N GLU A 562 -42.32 13.48 22.72
CA GLU A 562 -41.46 14.00 23.77
C GLU A 562 -40.67 15.23 23.33
N ALA A 563 -40.31 15.30 22.04
CA ALA A 563 -39.62 16.45 21.45
C ALA A 563 -40.53 17.63 21.12
N ALA A 564 -41.85 17.42 20.98
CA ALA A 564 -42.78 18.46 20.54
C ALA A 564 -42.74 19.76 21.38
N PRO A 565 -42.63 19.72 22.73
CA PRO A 565 -42.49 20.93 23.54
C PRO A 565 -41.20 21.72 23.28
N LEU A 566 -40.16 21.08 22.73
CA LEU A 566 -38.87 21.70 22.43
C LEU A 566 -38.87 22.47 21.09
N ALA A 567 -39.82 22.16 20.20
CA ALA A 567 -39.94 22.78 18.87
C ALA A 567 -40.57 24.19 18.95
N THR A 568 -39.85 25.16 19.53
CA THR A 568 -40.36 26.52 19.83
C THR A 568 -39.92 27.60 18.86
N SER A 569 -39.00 27.30 17.94
CA SER A 569 -38.51 28.30 16.98
C SER A 569 -39.60 28.71 15.98
N SER A 570 -39.54 29.95 15.50
CA SER A 570 -40.53 30.50 14.56
C SER A 570 -40.69 29.66 13.29
N ARG A 571 -39.61 29.03 12.82
CA ARG A 571 -39.64 28.11 11.67
C ARG A 571 -40.45 26.85 11.93
N LEU A 572 -40.45 26.35 13.17
CA LEU A 572 -41.12 25.10 13.55
C LEU A 572 -42.58 25.32 14.01
N THR A 573 -42.93 26.55 14.39
CA THR A 573 -44.29 26.94 14.79
C THR A 573 -45.09 27.61 13.68
N ALA A 574 -44.47 27.96 12.56
CA ALA A 574 -45.17 28.47 11.38
C ALA A 574 -45.88 27.32 10.61
N PRO A 575 -47.06 27.55 10.02
CA PRO A 575 -47.73 26.56 9.19
C PRO A 575 -46.90 26.18 7.96
N LEU A 576 -46.83 24.88 7.65
CA LEU A 576 -46.16 24.38 6.46
C LEU A 576 -46.92 24.82 5.19
N PRO A 577 -46.23 25.36 4.19
CA PRO A 577 -46.88 26.00 3.04
C PRO A 577 -47.48 25.00 2.03
N LYS A 578 -46.93 23.79 1.93
CA LYS A 578 -47.35 22.74 0.98
C LYS A 578 -47.10 21.33 1.55
N GLY A 579 -47.57 20.31 0.82
CA GLY A 579 -47.34 18.90 1.14
C GLY A 579 -48.46 18.26 1.99
N PRO A 580 -48.29 17.00 2.45
CA PRO A 580 -49.33 16.25 3.16
C PRO A 580 -49.71 16.84 4.53
N TYR A 581 -48.89 17.76 5.06
CA TYR A 581 -49.11 18.46 6.33
C TYR A 581 -49.36 19.96 6.15
N ALA A 582 -49.75 20.42 4.95
CA ALA A 582 -50.02 21.83 4.67
C ALA A 582 -51.02 22.43 5.68
N GLY A 583 -50.72 23.63 6.17
CA GLY A 583 -51.54 24.31 7.17
C GLY A 583 -51.30 23.89 8.63
N LYS A 584 -50.56 22.81 8.90
CA LYS A 584 -50.05 22.47 10.24
C LYS A 584 -48.62 22.95 10.40
N SER A 585 -48.23 23.33 11.61
CA SER A 585 -46.84 23.58 11.99
C SER A 585 -46.10 22.27 12.29
N VAL A 586 -44.76 22.27 12.22
CA VAL A 586 -43.95 21.10 12.61
C VAL A 586 -44.24 20.71 14.06
N GLN A 587 -44.38 21.70 14.95
CA GLN A 587 -44.73 21.46 16.35
C GLN A 587 -46.07 20.71 16.50
N GLU A 588 -47.10 21.05 15.72
CA GLU A 588 -48.39 20.35 15.75
C GLU A 588 -48.28 18.92 15.22
N VAL A 589 -47.47 18.69 14.18
CA VAL A 589 -47.21 17.33 13.67
C VAL A 589 -46.46 16.48 14.71
N LEU A 590 -45.53 17.06 15.46
CA LEU A 590 -44.81 16.36 16.54
C LEU A 590 -45.70 16.07 17.76
N LYS A 591 -46.71 16.91 18.06
CA LYS A 591 -47.66 16.67 19.17
C LYS A 591 -48.55 15.46 18.90
N GLU A 592 -48.99 15.29 17.65
CA GLU A 592 -49.88 14.21 17.21
C GLU A 592 -49.32 13.50 15.97
N PRO A 593 -48.17 12.80 16.08
CA PRO A 593 -47.56 12.13 14.95
C PRO A 593 -48.39 10.90 14.57
N SER A 594 -48.53 10.65 13.26
CA SER A 594 -49.26 9.49 12.73
C SER A 594 -48.32 8.34 12.41
N LEU A 595 -48.80 7.11 12.58
CA LEU A 595 -48.05 5.90 12.23
C LEU A 595 -47.71 5.85 10.73
N GLU A 596 -48.64 6.27 9.88
CA GLU A 596 -48.44 6.41 8.43
C GLU A 596 -47.33 7.42 8.10
N GLY A 597 -47.26 8.55 8.83
CA GLY A 597 -46.24 9.56 8.64
C GLY A 597 -44.84 9.07 9.01
N VAL A 598 -44.71 8.37 10.14
CA VAL A 598 -43.43 7.77 10.57
C VAL A 598 -43.02 6.64 9.62
N ARG A 599 -43.97 5.83 9.14
CA ARG A 599 -43.70 4.80 8.13
C ARG A 599 -43.18 5.41 6.83
N ALA A 600 -43.86 6.43 6.30
CA ALA A 600 -43.44 7.14 5.09
C ALA A 600 -42.07 7.80 5.24
N PHE A 601 -41.74 8.31 6.43
CA PHE A 601 -40.41 8.82 6.74
C PHE A 601 -39.35 7.73 6.61
N PHE A 602 -39.53 6.57 7.25
CA PHE A 602 -38.54 5.50 7.15
C PHE A 602 -38.46 4.89 5.76
N GLU A 603 -39.55 4.86 4.99
CA GLU A 603 -39.51 4.51 3.57
C GLU A 603 -38.64 5.49 2.77
N ALA A 604 -38.81 6.80 3.00
CA ALA A 604 -37.94 7.82 2.41
C ALA A 604 -36.47 7.69 2.86
N VAL A 605 -36.21 7.30 4.12
CA VAL A 605 -34.85 7.01 4.61
C VAL A 605 -34.25 5.81 3.89
N LEU A 606 -35.02 4.77 3.58
CA LEU A 606 -34.52 3.63 2.79
C LEU A 606 -34.19 4.02 1.35
N GLU A 607 -34.90 4.98 0.76
CA GLU A 607 -34.59 5.53 -0.56
C GLU A 607 -33.41 6.52 -0.52
N ASN A 608 -33.25 7.24 0.59
CA ASN A 608 -32.19 8.22 0.80
C ASN A 608 -31.63 8.14 2.23
N PRO A 609 -30.63 7.26 2.48
CA PRO A 609 -30.04 7.02 3.79
C PRO A 609 -29.52 8.27 4.52
N GLU A 610 -29.11 9.30 3.76
CA GLU A 610 -28.61 10.57 4.28
C GLU A 610 -29.66 11.36 5.10
N LEU A 611 -30.93 11.01 4.95
CA LEU A 611 -31.99 11.61 5.76
C LEU A 611 -31.84 11.28 7.25
N LEU A 612 -31.34 10.08 7.58
CA LEU A 612 -31.11 9.66 8.96
C LEU A 612 -29.63 9.81 9.36
N ALA A 613 -28.69 9.26 8.58
CA ALA A 613 -27.23 9.35 8.77
C ALA A 613 -26.76 9.62 10.23
N GLU A 614 -26.07 10.74 10.49
CA GLU A 614 -25.58 11.12 11.82
C GLU A 614 -26.64 11.82 12.70
N ASN A 615 -27.83 12.06 12.17
CA ASN A 615 -28.89 12.74 12.89
C ASN A 615 -29.65 11.76 13.80
N ASP A 616 -30.16 12.25 14.92
CA ASP A 616 -31.23 11.55 15.63
C ASP A 616 -32.52 11.55 14.79
N VAL A 617 -33.39 10.59 15.11
CA VAL A 617 -34.64 10.35 14.38
C VAL A 617 -35.57 11.55 14.41
N VAL A 618 -35.53 12.37 15.45
CA VAL A 618 -36.43 13.53 15.60
C VAL A 618 -35.98 14.64 14.67
N ASN A 619 -34.71 15.02 14.70
CA ASN A 619 -34.17 16.04 13.83
C ASN A 619 -34.20 15.61 12.36
N ALA A 620 -33.91 14.34 12.07
CA ALA A 620 -34.07 13.75 10.74
C ALA A 620 -35.53 13.88 10.23
N PHE A 621 -36.51 13.53 11.06
CA PHE A 621 -37.93 13.63 10.72
C PHE A 621 -38.37 15.08 10.49
N VAL A 622 -37.94 16.02 11.35
CA VAL A 622 -38.22 17.45 11.20
C VAL A 622 -37.64 18.01 9.90
N ASN A 623 -36.38 17.69 9.59
CA ASN A 623 -35.73 18.13 8.36
C ASN A 623 -36.43 17.58 7.11
N TRP A 624 -36.84 16.31 7.17
CA TRP A 624 -37.62 15.68 6.11
C TRP A 624 -38.97 16.38 5.89
N LEU A 625 -39.72 16.69 6.95
CA LEU A 625 -40.98 17.43 6.86
C LEU A 625 -40.81 18.82 6.21
N LEU A 626 -39.80 19.57 6.64
CA LEU A 626 -39.50 20.90 6.08
C LEU A 626 -39.18 20.79 4.59
N LYS A 627 -38.34 19.83 4.21
CA LYS A 627 -37.95 19.59 2.81
C LYS A 627 -39.13 19.15 1.94
N LEU A 628 -40.04 18.33 2.46
CA LEU A 628 -41.28 17.96 1.77
C LEU A 628 -42.15 19.17 1.47
N SER A 629 -42.24 20.12 2.40
CA SER A 629 -43.04 21.34 2.23
C SER A 629 -42.44 22.33 1.22
N GLU A 630 -41.11 22.33 1.06
CA GLU A 630 -40.39 23.18 0.11
C GLU A 630 -40.43 22.63 -1.32
N ASN A 631 -40.49 21.29 -1.50
CA ASN A 631 -40.37 20.62 -2.80
C ASN A 631 -41.70 20.03 -3.35
N ALA A 632 -42.82 20.18 -2.66
CA ALA A 632 -44.11 19.75 -3.19
C ALA A 632 -44.53 20.63 -4.39
N PRO A 633 -44.95 20.05 -5.54
CA PRO A 633 -45.38 20.81 -6.71
C PRO A 633 -46.46 21.84 -6.37
#